data_AF-A0A965KXL5-F1
#
_entry.id   AF-A0A965KXL5-F1
#
_cell.length_a   1.000
_cell.length_b   1.000
_cell.length_c   1.000
_cell.angle_alpha   90.00
_cell.angle_beta   90.00
_cell.angle_gamma   90.00
#
_symmetry.space_group_name_H-M   'P 1'
#
loop_
_entity.id
_entity.type
_entity.pdbx_description
1 polymer ?
#
loop_
_entity_poly.entity_id
_entity_poly.type
_entity_poly.pdbx_seq_one_letter_code
_entity_poly.pdbx_strand_id
1 'polypeptide(L)'
;RGKGRGEYPTTTPFLFSHEVVFNHDGRNFLNYFSRSWIINSDDEVIGQGASEVGFWRIRDKNVIEVLLAHSTGIVEGWLGVANGAKIQLEMDQGYSAPSAKIVTAGSRLYGLVDGQLFTSYDMAAEGQTLQAHLWSSLERQAAN
;
A
#
# COMPACT_ATOMS: atom_id res chain seq x y z
N ARG A 1 -0.50 10.07 8.22
CA ARG A 1 -1.77 10.37 7.52
C ARG A 1 -1.45 11.20 6.31
N GLY A 2 -2.20 11.07 5.23
CA GLY A 2 -1.81 11.71 3.98
C GLY A 2 -2.88 11.67 2.92
N LYS A 3 -2.50 12.12 1.73
CA LYS A 3 -3.32 12.12 0.53
C LYS A 3 -2.53 11.56 -0.64
N GLY A 4 -3.28 11.08 -1.63
CA GLY A 4 -2.72 10.54 -2.84
C GLY A 4 -3.68 10.65 -4.01
N ARG A 5 -3.18 10.19 -5.15
CA ARG A 5 -3.92 10.11 -6.40
C ARG A 5 -3.85 8.69 -6.93
N GLY A 6 -4.98 8.21 -7.43
CA GLY A 6 -5.09 6.97 -8.15
C GLY A 6 -5.47 7.19 -9.60
N GLU A 7 -4.90 6.37 -10.47
CA GLU A 7 -5.17 6.34 -11.91
C GLU A 7 -5.01 4.90 -12.39
N TYR A 8 -5.84 4.47 -13.33
CA TYR A 8 -5.66 3.18 -14.00
C TYR A 8 -6.43 3.19 -15.32
N PRO A 9 -6.01 2.46 -16.37
CA PRO A 9 -6.69 2.49 -17.67
C PRO A 9 -8.18 2.13 -17.62
N THR A 10 -8.60 1.33 -16.65
CA THR A 10 -9.98 0.85 -16.49
C THR A 10 -10.80 1.65 -15.47
N THR A 11 -10.24 2.72 -14.90
CA THR A 11 -10.91 3.53 -13.87
C THR A 11 -10.76 5.02 -14.15
N THR A 12 -11.74 5.81 -13.69
CA THR A 12 -11.59 7.28 -13.69
C THR A 12 -10.54 7.67 -12.66
N PRO A 13 -9.61 8.60 -12.97
CA PRO A 13 -8.66 9.12 -11.99
C PRO A 13 -9.37 9.67 -10.76
N PHE A 14 -8.81 9.43 -9.58
CA PHE A 14 -9.42 9.79 -8.30
C PHE A 14 -8.39 10.31 -7.31
N LEU A 15 -8.88 11.10 -6.34
CA LEU A 15 -8.11 11.51 -5.17
C LEU A 15 -8.54 10.68 -3.98
N PHE A 16 -7.60 10.42 -3.07
CA PHE A 16 -7.90 9.75 -1.82
C PHE A 16 -7.12 10.36 -0.66
N SER A 17 -7.72 10.28 0.53
CA SER A 17 -7.00 10.43 1.79
C SER A 17 -6.82 9.05 2.42
N HIS A 18 -5.77 8.89 3.22
CA HIS A 18 -5.55 7.62 3.91
C HIS A 18 -4.76 7.78 5.20
N GLU A 19 -4.86 6.74 6.02
CA GLU A 19 -4.00 6.57 7.17
C GLU A 19 -3.36 5.20 7.17
N VAL A 20 -2.12 5.18 7.63
CA VAL A 20 -1.29 4.00 7.76
C VAL A 20 -0.78 3.95 9.19
N VAL A 21 -0.88 2.79 9.81
CA VAL A 21 -0.41 2.51 11.15
C VAL A 21 0.59 1.36 11.09
N PHE A 22 1.78 1.61 11.61
CA PHE A 22 2.77 0.58 11.91
C PHE A 22 2.89 0.46 13.43
N ASN A 23 2.90 -0.76 13.94
CA ASN A 23 3.12 -1.04 15.37
C ASN A 23 3.94 -2.34 15.51
N HIS A 24 4.43 -2.66 16.70
CA HIS A 24 5.08 -3.94 16.98
C HIS A 24 4.77 -4.38 18.42
N ASP A 25 4.90 -5.67 18.69
CA ASP A 25 4.81 -6.22 20.05
C ASP A 25 6.18 -6.60 20.64
N GLY A 26 7.26 -6.16 19.98
CA GLY A 26 8.64 -6.37 20.41
C GLY A 26 9.31 -7.57 19.74
N ARG A 27 8.56 -8.39 19.01
CA ARG A 27 9.11 -9.41 18.11
C ARG A 27 9.55 -8.79 16.78
N ASN A 28 10.29 -9.57 15.98
CA ASN A 28 10.90 -9.12 14.73
C ASN A 28 9.90 -9.04 13.56
N PHE A 29 8.85 -8.24 13.72
CA PHE A 29 7.90 -7.86 12.68
C PHE A 29 7.15 -6.59 13.07
N LEU A 30 6.51 -5.95 12.09
CA LEU A 30 5.56 -4.88 12.31
C LEU A 30 4.14 -5.36 12.00
N ASN A 31 3.19 -5.02 12.86
CA ASN A 31 1.77 -4.98 12.54
C ASN A 31 1.52 -3.78 11.62
N TYR A 32 0.72 -3.99 10.58
CA TYR A 32 0.39 -2.98 9.59
C TYR A 32 -1.12 -2.90 9.40
N PHE A 33 -1.64 -1.68 9.36
CA PHE A 33 -3.01 -1.39 8.96
C PHE A 33 -3.05 -0.13 8.11
N SER A 34 -3.81 -0.19 7.02
CA SER A 34 -4.10 0.94 6.15
C SER A 34 -5.58 0.99 5.81
N ARG A 35 -6.12 2.20 5.80
CA ARG A 35 -7.46 2.49 5.29
C ARG A 35 -7.48 3.82 4.57
N SER A 36 -8.31 3.91 3.55
CA SER A 36 -8.42 5.08 2.69
C SER A 36 -9.87 5.48 2.45
N TRP A 37 -10.04 6.71 1.99
CA TRP A 37 -11.31 7.32 1.63
C TRP A 37 -11.14 8.06 0.31
N ILE A 38 -12.12 7.95 -0.58
CA ILE A 38 -12.17 8.75 -1.80
C ILE A 38 -12.58 10.16 -1.42
N ILE A 39 -11.88 11.16 -1.97
CA ILE A 39 -12.13 12.57 -1.69
C ILE A 39 -12.40 13.34 -2.99
N ASN A 40 -13.17 14.43 -2.89
CA ASN A 40 -13.35 15.38 -3.99
C ASN A 40 -12.21 16.42 -4.02
N SER A 41 -12.30 17.42 -4.90
CA SER A 41 -11.30 18.49 -5.02
C SER A 41 -11.22 19.42 -3.80
N ASP A 42 -12.26 19.42 -2.97
CA ASP A 42 -12.36 20.23 -1.75
C ASP A 42 -11.95 19.42 -0.49
N ASP A 43 -11.31 18.27 -0.68
CA ASP A 43 -10.87 17.31 0.35
C ASP A 43 -11.99 16.66 1.18
N GLU A 44 -13.24 16.76 0.74
CA GLU A 44 -14.37 16.14 1.42
C GLU A 44 -14.44 14.65 1.08
N VAL A 45 -14.72 13.82 2.09
CA VAL A 45 -14.88 12.37 1.92
C VAL A 45 -16.20 12.07 1.19
N ILE A 46 -16.09 11.44 0.02
CA ILE A 46 -17.23 11.05 -0.82
C ILE A 46 -17.44 9.54 -0.92
N GLY A 47 -16.54 8.74 -0.31
CA GLY A 47 -16.68 7.30 -0.29
C GLY A 47 -15.60 6.58 0.50
N GLN A 48 -15.83 5.30 0.80
CA GLN A 48 -14.80 4.41 1.33
C GLN A 48 -13.83 4.01 0.21
N GLY A 49 -12.55 3.97 0.53
CA GLY A 49 -11.50 3.46 -0.35
C GLY A 49 -11.06 2.05 0.02
N ALA A 50 -9.85 1.69 -0.39
CA ALA A 50 -9.21 0.43 -0.04
C ALA A 50 -8.87 0.35 1.45
N SER A 51 -8.90 -0.88 2.00
CA SER A 51 -8.34 -1.21 3.30
C SER A 51 -7.52 -2.49 3.21
N GLU A 52 -6.35 -2.48 3.85
CA GLU A 52 -5.43 -3.59 3.92
C GLU A 52 -4.83 -3.71 5.32
N VAL A 53 -4.56 -4.94 5.75
CA VAL A 53 -3.99 -5.27 7.05
C VAL A 53 -2.96 -6.37 6.88
N GLY A 54 -1.93 -6.40 7.73
CA GLY A 54 -0.93 -7.43 7.58
C GLY A 54 0.29 -7.31 8.50
N PHE A 55 1.34 -8.03 8.10
CA PHE A 55 2.60 -8.08 8.82
C PHE A 55 3.77 -7.80 7.89
N TRP A 56 4.71 -6.98 8.35
CA TRP A 56 6.00 -6.75 7.72
C TRP A 56 7.07 -7.46 8.52
N ARG A 57 7.76 -8.45 7.93
CA ARG A 57 8.77 -9.27 8.58
C ARG A 57 10.13 -8.85 8.08
N ILE A 58 11.01 -8.47 9.00
CA ILE A 58 12.35 -7.99 8.68
C ILE A 58 13.33 -9.15 8.86
N ARG A 59 14.10 -9.46 7.82
CA ARG A 59 15.05 -10.56 7.79
C ARG A 59 16.48 -10.04 7.72
N ASP A 60 17.42 -10.97 7.77
CA ASP A 60 18.84 -10.65 7.59
C ASP A 60 19.07 -9.91 6.28
N LYS A 61 20.12 -9.07 6.25
CA LYS A 61 20.51 -8.30 5.07
C LYS A 61 19.40 -7.38 4.55
N ASN A 62 18.56 -6.85 5.45
CA ASN A 62 17.47 -5.92 5.16
C ASN A 62 16.41 -6.47 4.19
N VAL A 63 16.28 -7.79 4.07
CA VAL A 63 15.20 -8.41 3.29
C VAL A 63 13.88 -8.22 4.05
N ILE A 64 12.82 -7.88 3.33
CA ILE A 64 11.48 -7.65 3.87
C ILE A 64 10.52 -8.61 3.19
N GLU A 65 9.72 -9.30 4.01
CA GLU A 65 8.55 -10.06 3.57
C GLU A 65 7.30 -9.35 4.09
N VAL A 66 6.32 -9.06 3.24
CA VAL A 66 5.05 -8.45 3.66
C VAL A 66 3.90 -9.35 3.28
N LEU A 67 3.03 -9.63 4.24
CA LEU A 67 1.81 -10.40 4.04
C LEU A 67 0.63 -9.46 4.27
N LEU A 68 -0.18 -9.22 3.24
CA LEU A 68 -1.32 -8.31 3.28
C LEU A 68 -2.61 -9.05 2.96
N ALA A 69 -3.66 -8.76 3.71
CA ALA A 69 -5.04 -9.11 3.39
C ALA A 69 -5.83 -7.83 3.09
N HIS A 70 -6.63 -7.86 2.03
CA HIS A 70 -7.41 -6.74 1.53
C HIS A 70 -8.89 -6.96 1.78
N SER A 71 -9.62 -5.87 2.06
CA SER A 71 -11.08 -5.90 2.21
C SER A 71 -11.81 -6.32 0.92
N THR A 72 -11.12 -6.36 -0.22
CA THR A 72 -11.62 -6.76 -1.53
C THR A 72 -11.55 -8.27 -1.79
N GLY A 73 -11.07 -9.07 -0.83
CA GLY A 73 -10.97 -10.53 -0.96
C GLY A 73 -9.67 -11.02 -1.59
N ILE A 74 -8.59 -10.23 -1.50
CA ILE A 74 -7.26 -10.57 -1.98
C ILE A 74 -6.32 -10.75 -0.78
N VAL A 75 -5.44 -11.73 -0.83
CA VAL A 75 -4.29 -11.86 0.08
C VAL A 75 -3.02 -11.90 -0.75
N GLU A 76 -2.01 -11.14 -0.38
CA GLU A 76 -0.79 -10.96 -1.17
C GLU A 76 0.45 -11.15 -0.30
N GLY A 77 1.43 -11.87 -0.85
CA GLY A 77 2.79 -11.93 -0.36
C GLY A 77 3.69 -11.02 -1.20
N TRP A 78 4.48 -10.21 -0.53
CA TRP A 78 5.42 -9.27 -1.13
C TRP A 78 6.83 -9.53 -0.62
N LEU A 79 7.82 -9.37 -1.49
CA LEU A 79 9.23 -9.53 -1.16
C LEU A 79 9.99 -8.28 -1.57
N GLY A 80 11.00 -7.90 -0.79
CA GLY A 80 11.81 -6.75 -1.14
C GLY A 80 12.96 -6.47 -0.20
N VAL A 81 13.50 -5.26 -0.30
CA VAL A 81 14.69 -4.83 0.44
C VAL A 81 14.55 -3.40 0.97
N ALA A 82 15.07 -3.19 2.18
CA ALA A 82 15.31 -1.87 2.76
C ALA A 82 16.74 -1.39 2.48
N ASN A 83 16.85 -0.22 1.86
CA ASN A 83 18.12 0.48 1.62
C ASN A 83 18.04 1.88 2.22
N GLY A 84 18.46 2.00 3.49
CA GLY A 84 18.32 3.24 4.26
C GLY A 84 16.87 3.65 4.41
N ALA A 85 16.52 4.83 3.90
CA ALA A 85 15.18 5.39 3.95
C ALA A 85 14.23 4.90 2.82
N LYS A 86 14.72 4.04 1.92
CA LYS A 86 13.97 3.51 0.77
C LYS A 86 13.63 2.04 0.97
N ILE A 87 12.39 1.65 0.73
CA ILE A 87 11.96 0.25 0.64
C ILE A 87 11.33 0.02 -0.73
N GLN A 88 11.75 -1.04 -1.42
CA GLN A 88 11.11 -1.51 -2.65
C GLN A 88 10.62 -2.92 -2.44
N LEU A 89 9.37 -3.19 -2.82
CA LEU A 89 8.72 -4.49 -2.75
C LEU A 89 8.17 -4.87 -4.12
N GLU A 90 8.20 -6.15 -4.43
CA GLU A 90 7.53 -6.75 -5.58
C GLU A 90 6.54 -7.82 -5.07
N MET A 91 5.40 -7.93 -5.73
CA MET A 91 4.43 -8.98 -5.43
C MET A 91 5.02 -10.33 -5.85
N ASP A 92 5.07 -11.27 -4.91
CA ASP A 92 5.55 -12.63 -5.17
C ASP A 92 4.37 -13.54 -5.56
N GLN A 93 3.36 -13.61 -4.69
CA GLN A 93 2.22 -14.49 -4.84
C GLN A 93 0.97 -13.87 -4.23
N GLY A 94 -0.20 -14.32 -4.68
CA GLY A 94 -1.47 -13.91 -4.09
C GLY A 94 -2.55 -14.96 -4.20
N TYR A 95 -3.53 -14.87 -3.31
CA TYR A 95 -4.81 -15.54 -3.38
C TYR A 95 -5.90 -14.51 -3.68
N SER A 96 -6.81 -14.85 -4.58
CA SER A 96 -8.01 -14.06 -4.87
C SER A 96 -9.24 -14.92 -4.60
N ALA A 97 -10.18 -14.40 -3.81
CA ALA A 97 -11.49 -14.99 -3.65
C ALA A 97 -12.24 -15.03 -5.00
N PRO A 98 -13.22 -15.93 -5.20
CA PRO A 98 -13.93 -16.05 -6.49
C PRO A 98 -14.61 -14.77 -7.00
N SER A 99 -14.95 -13.84 -6.10
CA SER A 99 -15.57 -12.55 -6.44
C SER A 99 -14.57 -11.39 -6.55
N ALA A 100 -13.28 -11.62 -6.28
CA ALA A 100 -12.28 -10.56 -6.28
C ALA A 100 -11.81 -10.24 -7.70
N LYS A 101 -11.50 -8.96 -7.93
CA LYS A 101 -10.75 -8.54 -9.12
C LYS A 101 -9.29 -8.94 -8.95
N ILE A 102 -8.77 -9.75 -9.87
CA ILE A 102 -7.46 -10.36 -9.71
C ILE A 102 -6.36 -9.34 -10.01
N VAL A 103 -5.46 -9.18 -9.05
CA VAL A 103 -4.15 -8.53 -9.23
C VAL A 103 -3.13 -9.61 -9.56
N THR A 104 -2.42 -9.44 -10.66
CA THR A 104 -1.47 -10.45 -11.19
C THR A 104 -0.01 -10.08 -10.94
N ALA A 105 0.29 -8.81 -10.74
CA ALA A 105 1.60 -8.33 -10.33
C ALA A 105 1.48 -6.95 -9.68
N GLY A 106 2.49 -6.59 -8.90
CA GLY A 106 2.59 -5.25 -8.34
C GLY A 106 4.00 -4.91 -7.89
N SER A 107 4.31 -3.62 -7.91
CA SER A 107 5.55 -3.04 -7.38
C SER A 107 5.21 -1.92 -6.43
N ARG A 108 5.75 -1.94 -5.21
CA ARG A 108 5.54 -0.88 -4.21
C ARG A 108 6.87 -0.22 -3.88
N LEU A 109 6.88 1.10 -3.86
CA LEU A 109 8.01 1.89 -3.41
C LEU A 109 7.61 2.74 -2.22
N TYR A 110 8.44 2.74 -1.18
CA TYR A 110 8.30 3.60 -0.01
C TYR A 110 9.59 4.39 0.18
N GLY A 111 9.47 5.69 0.47
CA GLY A 111 10.62 6.56 0.72
C GLY A 111 10.33 7.53 1.86
N LEU A 112 11.23 7.62 2.83
CA LEU A 112 11.18 8.64 3.87
C LEU A 112 12.01 9.86 3.45
N VAL A 113 11.35 10.99 3.21
CA VAL A 113 11.97 12.25 2.78
C VAL A 113 11.46 13.37 3.67
N ASP A 114 12.37 14.11 4.32
CA ASP A 114 12.03 15.21 5.25
C ASP A 114 10.97 14.84 6.30
N GLY A 115 11.04 13.62 6.83
CA GLY A 115 10.12 13.09 7.84
C GLY A 115 8.74 12.68 7.30
N GLN A 116 8.50 12.83 6.00
CA GLN A 116 7.28 12.41 5.30
C GLN A 116 7.50 11.07 4.58
N LEU A 117 6.51 10.19 4.66
CA LEU A 117 6.50 8.92 3.95
C LEU A 117 5.86 9.13 2.57
N PHE A 118 6.64 8.94 1.52
CA PHE A 118 6.16 8.87 0.15
C PHE A 118 5.93 7.42 -0.24
N THR A 119 4.86 7.15 -1.00
CA THR A 119 4.56 5.81 -1.51
C THR A 119 4.20 5.87 -2.98
N SER A 120 4.58 4.84 -3.74
CA SER A 120 3.97 4.51 -5.03
C SER A 120 3.60 3.04 -5.08
N TYR A 121 2.58 2.73 -5.89
CA TYR A 121 2.12 1.39 -6.18
C TYR A 121 1.82 1.29 -7.67
N ASP A 122 2.53 0.40 -8.34
CA ASP A 122 2.27 -0.03 -9.71
C ASP A 122 1.56 -1.37 -9.68
N MET A 123 0.58 -1.56 -10.56
CA MET A 123 -0.32 -2.71 -10.54
C MET A 123 -0.51 -3.29 -11.93
N ALA A 124 -0.53 -4.61 -12.05
CA ALA A 124 -1.06 -5.34 -13.18
C ALA A 124 -2.37 -6.02 -12.75
N ALA A 125 -3.48 -5.65 -13.37
CA ALA A 125 -4.81 -6.17 -13.08
C ALA A 125 -5.75 -5.94 -14.28
N GLU A 126 -6.87 -6.67 -14.33
CA GLU A 126 -7.94 -6.46 -15.32
C GLU A 126 -7.41 -6.43 -16.78
N GLY A 127 -6.46 -7.31 -17.10
CA GLY A 127 -5.86 -7.44 -18.43
C GLY A 127 -4.78 -6.40 -18.78
N GLN A 128 -4.46 -5.48 -17.87
CA GLN A 128 -3.41 -4.48 -18.05
C GLN A 128 -2.05 -4.99 -17.56
N THR A 129 -0.97 -4.56 -18.23
CA THR A 129 0.40 -4.79 -17.77
C THR A 129 0.75 -3.90 -16.59
N LEU A 130 1.82 -4.26 -15.86
CA LEU A 130 2.32 -3.50 -14.71
C LEU A 130 2.56 -2.04 -15.09
N GLN A 131 1.88 -1.13 -14.41
CA GLN A 131 1.95 0.31 -14.62
C GLN A 131 1.50 1.08 -13.38
N ALA A 132 1.75 2.38 -13.36
CA ALA A 132 1.37 3.26 -12.26
C ALA A 132 -0.11 3.10 -11.88
N HIS A 133 -0.37 2.94 -10.59
CA HIS A 133 -1.72 2.90 -10.05
C HIS A 133 -1.96 3.98 -8.99
N LEU A 134 -1.15 4.01 -7.93
CA LEU A 134 -1.30 4.95 -6.82
C LEU A 134 0.02 5.64 -6.50
N TRP A 135 -0.06 6.87 -6.01
CA TRP A 135 1.01 7.48 -5.24
C TRP A 135 0.43 8.34 -4.12
N SER A 136 1.21 8.53 -3.05
CA SER A 136 0.79 9.33 -1.90
C SER A 136 1.97 9.93 -1.13
N SER A 137 1.66 10.90 -0.28
CA SER A 137 2.58 11.40 0.74
C SER A 137 1.86 11.47 2.09
N LEU A 138 2.54 11.06 3.15
CA LEU A 138 2.01 11.01 4.49
C LEU A 138 2.92 11.72 5.49
N GLU A 139 2.34 12.62 6.26
CA GLU A 139 2.98 13.20 7.43
C GLU A 139 2.85 12.25 8.62
N ARG A 140 3.94 12.13 9.38
CA ARG A 140 3.94 11.43 10.68
C ARG A 140 3.00 12.15 11.63
N GLN A 141 2.09 11.39 12.22
CA GLN A 141 1.21 11.89 13.28
C GLN A 141 1.88 11.60 14.62
N ALA A 142 1.74 12.52 15.58
CA ALA A 142 2.14 12.25 16.96
C ALA A 142 1.33 11.07 17.51
N ALA A 143 1.95 10.25 18.37
CA ALA A 143 1.20 9.26 19.13
C ALA A 143 0.28 10.01 20.09
N ASN A 144 -1.02 9.75 20.01
CA ASN A 144 -1.98 10.17 21.04
C ASN A 144 -1.87 9.25 22.26
#